data_AF-T1BZG8-F1
#
_entry.id   AF-T1BZG8-F1
#
_cell.length_a   1.000
_cell.length_b   1.000
_cell.length_c   1.000
_cell.angle_alpha   90.00
_cell.angle_beta   90.00
_cell.angle_gamma   90.00
#
_symmetry.space_group_name_H-M   'P 1'
#
loop_
_entity.id
_entity.type
_entity.pdbx_description
1 polymer ?
#
loop_
_entity_poly.entity_id
_entity_poly.type
_entity_poly.pdbx_seq_one_letter_code
_entity_poly.pdbx_strand_id
1 'polypeptide(L)'
;MKELQERKLLPFDLVVVNLYPFERHLEEAPGDPAREEFVDIGGVTLARAAAKNHRWLTVLSDPADYGPFLEEFRTLGGSVRRATRAALAVRAFERTAAYDAAIASGLLASEAPGPFPSHLLLRREEFALRYGENPHQPAAAYRAVAPRTNGLDATGFRQIKGDRLSFTNLLDITTAVDLVGEFRLPTAAVVKHATPCGVASADDLATALERAVATDPVARYGCAIAVNRPVDAGVLDRLKGIYVDLLS
;
A
#
# COMPACT_ATOMS: atom_id res chain seq x y z
N MET A 1 2.82 -18.27 37.52
CA MET A 1 3.31 -19.67 37.58
C MET A 1 2.51 -20.51 38.56
N LYS A 2 2.37 -20.13 39.83
CA LYS A 2 1.57 -20.89 40.83
C LYS A 2 0.15 -21.22 40.34
N GLU A 3 -0.59 -20.22 39.86
CA GLU A 3 -1.96 -20.42 39.39
C GLU A 3 -2.05 -21.32 38.12
N LEU A 4 -1.06 -21.26 37.22
CA LEU A 4 -1.00 -22.16 36.06
C LEU A 4 -0.82 -23.61 36.50
N GLN A 5 0.04 -23.85 37.50
CA GLN A 5 0.28 -25.20 38.05
C GLN A 5 -0.95 -25.74 38.77
N GLU A 6 -1.60 -24.92 39.61
CA GLU A 6 -2.84 -25.28 40.31
C GLU A 6 -3.96 -25.67 39.34
N ARG A 7 -4.07 -24.96 38.21
CA ARG A 7 -5.04 -25.23 37.16
C ARG A 7 -4.57 -26.27 36.12
N LYS A 8 -3.37 -26.85 36.28
CA LYS A 8 -2.75 -27.81 35.34
C LYS A 8 -2.67 -27.29 33.90
N LEU A 9 -2.38 -26.00 33.74
CA LEU A 9 -2.20 -25.34 32.45
C LEU A 9 -0.70 -25.19 32.13
N LEU A 10 -0.34 -25.44 30.87
CA LEU A 10 1.01 -25.23 30.36
C LEU A 10 1.16 -23.81 29.80
N PRO A 11 2.32 -23.16 29.98
CA PRO A 11 2.61 -21.91 29.30
C PRO A 11 2.84 -22.15 27.79
N PHE A 12 2.68 -21.10 27.00
CA PHE A 12 3.04 -21.07 25.59
C PHE A 12 4.24 -20.14 25.40
N ASP A 13 5.21 -20.59 24.60
CA ASP A 13 6.38 -19.77 24.22
C ASP A 13 6.21 -19.12 22.84
N LEU A 14 5.35 -19.70 22.00
CA LEU A 14 5.06 -19.26 20.63
C LEU A 14 3.56 -19.40 20.34
N VAL A 15 2.98 -18.37 19.74
CA VAL A 15 1.63 -18.38 19.15
C VAL A 15 1.76 -17.97 17.70
N VAL A 16 1.37 -18.85 16.78
CA VAL A 16 1.30 -18.57 15.34
C VAL A 16 -0.17 -18.51 14.97
N VAL A 17 -0.64 -17.34 14.52
CA VAL A 17 -2.06 -17.12 14.27
C VAL A 17 -2.27 -16.14 13.12
N ASN A 18 -3.04 -16.55 12.12
CA ASN A 18 -3.45 -15.72 11.00
C ASN A 18 -4.97 -15.55 11.07
N LEU A 19 -5.44 -14.34 10.77
CA LEU A 19 -6.85 -14.02 10.77
C LEU A 19 -7.50 -14.45 9.47
N TYR A 20 -8.81 -14.71 9.51
CA TYR A 20 -9.59 -14.90 8.28
C TYR A 20 -9.42 -13.70 7.33
N PRO A 21 -9.39 -13.92 6.00
CA PRO A 21 -9.10 -12.87 5.03
C PRO A 21 -10.35 -12.02 4.76
N PHE A 22 -10.91 -11.39 5.80
CA PHE A 22 -12.13 -10.59 5.71
C PHE A 22 -12.01 -9.46 4.68
N GLU A 23 -10.84 -8.82 4.59
CA GLU A 23 -10.61 -7.75 3.61
C GLU A 23 -10.75 -8.26 2.16
N ARG A 24 -10.26 -9.47 1.88
CA ARG A 24 -10.43 -10.12 0.58
C ARG A 24 -11.90 -10.49 0.34
N HIS A 25 -12.59 -10.98 1.36
CA HIS A 25 -14.01 -11.33 1.26
C HIS A 25 -14.86 -10.10 0.88
N LEU A 26 -14.59 -8.93 1.47
CA LEU A 26 -15.26 -7.68 1.07
C LEU A 26 -15.03 -7.30 -0.40
N GLU A 27 -13.83 -7.57 -0.93
CA GLU A 27 -13.49 -7.30 -2.34
C GLU A 27 -14.17 -8.31 -3.29
N GLU A 28 -14.20 -9.59 -2.94
CA GLU A 28 -14.72 -10.67 -3.77
C GLU A 28 -16.25 -10.79 -3.73
N ALA A 29 -16.89 -10.45 -2.60
CA ALA A 29 -18.32 -10.60 -2.36
C ALA A 29 -18.92 -9.37 -1.63
N PRO A 30 -18.89 -8.16 -2.22
CA PRO A 30 -19.31 -6.90 -1.57
C PRO A 30 -20.78 -6.87 -1.10
N GLY A 31 -21.61 -7.77 -1.63
CA GLY A 31 -23.03 -7.90 -1.30
C GLY A 31 -23.39 -9.07 -0.38
N ASP A 32 -22.42 -9.81 0.16
CA ASP A 32 -22.71 -10.99 0.99
C ASP A 32 -23.50 -10.59 2.26
N PRO A 33 -24.73 -11.12 2.47
CA PRO A 33 -25.50 -10.86 3.68
C PRO A 33 -24.94 -11.57 4.92
N ALA A 34 -24.10 -12.60 4.75
CA ALA A 34 -23.50 -13.39 5.84
C ALA A 34 -22.05 -12.99 6.12
N ARG A 35 -21.58 -11.84 5.63
CA ARG A 35 -20.19 -11.37 5.79
C ARG A 35 -19.71 -11.37 7.25
N GLU A 36 -20.61 -11.11 8.20
CA GLU A 36 -20.32 -11.11 9.64
C GLU A 36 -19.81 -12.46 10.18
N GLU A 37 -20.18 -13.58 9.55
CA GLU A 37 -19.69 -14.92 9.89
C GLU A 37 -18.20 -15.12 9.55
N PHE A 38 -17.62 -14.24 8.72
CA PHE A 38 -16.21 -14.26 8.35
C PHE A 38 -15.32 -13.42 9.31
N VAL A 39 -15.89 -12.91 10.40
CA VAL A 39 -15.15 -12.16 11.43
C VAL A 39 -14.49 -13.12 12.42
N ASP A 40 -13.16 -13.10 12.46
CA ASP A 40 -12.37 -13.99 13.32
C ASP A 40 -12.19 -13.43 14.75
N ILE A 41 -13.05 -13.86 15.67
CA ILE A 41 -12.97 -13.48 17.08
C ILE A 41 -11.81 -14.19 17.80
N GLY A 42 -11.62 -15.48 17.52
CA GLY A 42 -10.64 -16.32 18.20
C GLY A 42 -9.21 -15.92 17.87
N GLY A 43 -8.92 -15.73 16.59
CA GLY A 43 -7.63 -15.31 16.09
C GLY A 43 -7.20 -13.96 16.64
N VAL A 44 -8.10 -12.97 16.65
CA VAL A 44 -7.83 -11.64 17.23
C VAL A 44 -7.57 -11.74 18.73
N THR A 45 -8.36 -12.54 19.46
CA THR A 45 -8.18 -12.74 20.90
C THR A 45 -6.80 -13.34 21.21
N LEU A 46 -6.42 -14.41 20.49
CA LEU A 46 -5.12 -15.06 20.64
C LEU A 46 -3.96 -14.12 20.30
N ALA A 47 -4.04 -13.41 19.16
CA ALA A 47 -3.01 -12.47 18.72
C ALA A 47 -2.77 -11.35 19.74
N ARG A 48 -3.84 -10.72 20.24
CA ARG A 48 -3.75 -9.62 21.22
C ARG A 48 -3.25 -10.11 22.57
N ALA A 49 -3.70 -11.27 23.05
CA ALA A 49 -3.23 -11.86 24.29
C ALA A 49 -1.73 -12.19 24.22
N ALA A 50 -1.30 -12.78 23.11
CA ALA A 50 0.09 -13.12 22.83
C ALA A 50 0.98 -11.86 22.75
N ALA A 51 0.56 -10.86 21.97
CA ALA A 51 1.26 -9.58 21.80
C ALA A 51 1.38 -8.79 23.13
N LYS A 52 0.33 -8.76 23.95
CA LYS A 52 0.39 -8.18 25.30
C LYS A 52 1.48 -8.87 26.15
N ASN A 53 1.65 -10.18 25.99
CA ASN A 53 2.57 -10.99 26.76
C ASN A 53 3.99 -11.14 26.14
N HIS A 54 4.36 -10.25 25.21
CA HIS A 54 5.61 -10.33 24.43
C HIS A 54 6.91 -10.36 25.24
N ARG A 55 6.86 -10.00 26.53
CA ARG A 55 8.01 -10.16 27.42
C ARG A 55 8.45 -11.63 27.51
N TRP A 56 7.52 -12.57 27.42
CA TRP A 56 7.74 -13.99 27.62
C TRP A 56 7.33 -14.87 26.42
N LEU A 57 6.38 -14.41 25.60
CA LEU A 57 5.80 -15.19 24.51
C LEU A 57 6.07 -14.52 23.16
N THR A 58 6.35 -15.29 22.11
CA THR A 58 6.50 -14.78 20.74
C THR A 58 5.18 -14.95 19.97
N VAL A 59 4.71 -13.91 19.28
CA VAL A 59 3.55 -13.99 18.37
C VAL A 59 4.04 -13.88 16.93
N LEU A 60 3.49 -14.68 16.03
CA LEU A 60 3.68 -14.56 14.58
C LEU A 60 2.30 -14.42 13.94
N SER A 61 2.02 -13.26 13.35
CA SER A 61 0.74 -12.96 12.70
C SER A 61 0.80 -12.81 11.19
N ASP A 62 2.01 -12.89 10.62
CA ASP A 62 2.28 -12.76 9.18
C ASP A 62 3.29 -13.84 8.74
N PRO A 63 3.01 -14.60 7.66
CA PRO A 63 3.96 -15.58 7.12
C PRO A 63 5.30 -14.98 6.69
N ALA A 64 5.35 -13.68 6.34
CA ALA A 64 6.60 -13.00 6.00
C ALA A 64 7.61 -12.99 7.15
N ASP A 65 7.14 -13.08 8.40
CA ASP A 65 8.00 -13.08 9.58
C ASP A 65 8.59 -14.48 9.90
N TYR A 66 8.15 -15.54 9.21
CA TYR A 66 8.57 -16.91 9.52
C TYR A 66 10.06 -17.14 9.23
N GLY A 67 10.54 -16.65 8.09
CA GLY A 67 11.95 -16.77 7.69
C GLY A 67 12.89 -16.13 8.70
N PRO A 68 12.76 -14.80 8.94
CA PRO A 68 13.57 -14.08 9.92
C PRO A 68 13.48 -14.68 11.33
N PHE A 69 12.29 -15.10 11.76
CA PHE A 69 12.10 -15.76 13.06
C PHE A 69 12.88 -17.08 13.15
N LEU A 70 12.75 -17.95 12.14
CA LEU A 70 13.41 -19.26 12.14
C LEU A 70 14.94 -19.13 12.11
N GLU A 71 15.46 -18.15 11.37
CA GLU A 71 16.89 -17.85 11.33
C GLU A 71 17.41 -17.44 12.71
N GLU A 72 16.73 -16.51 13.38
CA GLU A 72 17.09 -16.08 14.72
C GLU A 72 16.99 -17.23 15.72
N PHE A 73 15.87 -17.95 15.71
CA PHE A 73 15.60 -19.05 16.64
C PHE A 73 16.66 -20.15 16.56
N ARG A 74 17.08 -20.52 15.34
CA ARG A 74 18.15 -21.52 15.14
C ARG A 74 19.51 -21.00 15.60
N THR A 75 19.85 -19.77 15.20
CA THR A 75 21.14 -19.13 15.55
C THR A 75 21.31 -18.99 17.06
N LEU A 76 20.23 -18.75 17.79
CA LEU A 76 20.26 -18.56 19.25
C LEU A 76 19.85 -19.81 20.04
N GLY A 77 19.93 -21.00 19.44
CA GLY A 77 19.75 -22.27 20.14
C GLY A 77 18.35 -22.47 20.72
N GLY A 78 17.31 -22.01 20.01
CA GLY A 78 15.92 -22.10 20.44
C GLY A 78 15.43 -20.91 21.27
N SER A 79 16.14 -19.79 21.25
CA SER A 79 15.72 -18.56 21.93
C SER A 79 15.47 -17.41 20.95
N VAL A 80 14.70 -16.42 21.40
CA VAL A 80 14.36 -15.22 20.63
C VAL A 80 14.72 -14.01 21.47
N ARG A 81 15.27 -12.97 20.84
CA ARG A 81 15.60 -11.72 21.51
C ARG A 81 14.33 -11.02 21.95
N ARG A 82 14.43 -10.30 23.07
CA ARG A 82 13.34 -9.45 23.57
C ARG A 82 12.93 -8.39 22.55
N ALA A 83 13.90 -7.83 21.82
CA ALA A 83 13.65 -6.84 20.78
C ALA A 83 12.78 -7.42 19.65
N THR A 84 13.08 -8.63 19.18
CA THR A 84 12.31 -9.34 18.16
C THR A 84 10.88 -9.61 18.64
N ARG A 85 10.70 -10.13 19.87
CA ARG A 85 9.35 -10.33 20.42
C ARG A 85 8.54 -9.04 20.52
N ALA A 86 9.17 -7.94 20.93
CA ALA A 86 8.50 -6.64 21.00
C ALA A 86 8.09 -6.13 19.60
N ALA A 87 8.96 -6.28 18.60
CA ALA A 87 8.65 -5.91 17.21
C ALA A 87 7.50 -6.74 16.63
N LEU A 88 7.51 -8.05 16.85
CA LEU A 88 6.43 -8.95 16.42
C LEU A 88 5.10 -8.67 17.13
N ALA A 89 5.15 -8.25 18.40
CA ALA A 89 3.96 -7.83 19.13
C ALA A 89 3.34 -6.55 18.57
N VAL A 90 4.17 -5.57 18.19
CA VAL A 90 3.70 -4.36 17.50
C VAL A 90 3.01 -4.74 16.20
N ARG A 91 3.63 -5.61 15.38
CA ARG A 91 3.02 -6.11 14.12
C ARG A 91 1.68 -6.80 14.35
N ALA A 92 1.54 -7.61 15.40
CA ALA A 92 0.27 -8.26 15.74
C ALA A 92 -0.83 -7.24 16.13
N PHE A 93 -0.47 -6.18 16.87
CA PHE A 93 -1.42 -5.09 17.16
C PHE A 93 -1.77 -4.29 15.90
N GLU A 94 -0.82 -4.00 15.03
CA GLU A 94 -1.06 -3.35 13.73
C GLU A 94 -2.00 -4.20 12.85
N ARG A 95 -1.79 -5.53 12.79
CA ARG A 95 -2.65 -6.44 12.02
C ARG A 95 -4.08 -6.45 12.56
N THR A 96 -4.25 -6.53 13.88
CA THR A 96 -5.60 -6.54 14.49
C THR A 96 -6.29 -5.19 14.37
N ALA A 97 -5.56 -4.07 14.48
CA ALA A 97 -6.11 -2.74 14.22
C ALA A 97 -6.58 -2.56 12.76
N ALA A 98 -5.79 -3.03 11.80
CA ALA A 98 -6.18 -3.01 10.38
C ALA A 98 -7.41 -3.90 10.12
N TYR A 99 -7.47 -5.08 10.76
CA TYR A 99 -8.57 -6.02 10.65
C TYR A 99 -9.89 -5.45 11.20
N ASP A 100 -9.87 -4.90 12.42
CA ASP A 100 -11.05 -4.29 13.04
C ASP A 100 -11.55 -3.07 12.25
N ALA A 101 -10.64 -2.29 11.65
CA ALA A 101 -11.01 -1.19 10.77
C ALA A 101 -11.68 -1.65 9.48
N ALA A 102 -11.20 -2.75 8.87
CA ALA A 102 -11.83 -3.34 7.71
C ALA A 102 -13.23 -3.87 8.05
N ILE A 103 -13.41 -4.48 9.22
CA ILE A 103 -14.72 -4.91 9.74
C ILE A 103 -15.65 -3.72 9.90
N ALA A 104 -15.21 -2.68 10.61
CA ALA A 104 -15.99 -1.46 10.81
C ALA A 104 -16.42 -0.85 9.47
N SER A 105 -15.50 -0.74 8.51
CA SER A 105 -15.82 -0.20 7.19
C SER A 105 -16.76 -1.11 6.39
N GLY A 106 -16.56 -2.42 6.40
CA GLY A 106 -17.33 -3.38 5.61
C GLY A 106 -18.74 -3.61 6.12
N LEU A 107 -18.95 -3.43 7.43
CA LEU A 107 -20.26 -3.49 8.08
C LEU A 107 -20.98 -2.14 8.02
N LEU A 108 -20.29 -1.00 8.21
CA LEU A 108 -20.92 0.34 8.18
C LEU A 108 -21.28 0.83 6.77
N ALA A 109 -20.74 0.21 5.71
CA ALA A 109 -21.00 0.62 4.33
C ALA A 109 -22.50 0.59 3.95
N SER A 110 -23.35 -0.13 4.69
CA SER A 110 -24.81 -0.12 4.50
C SER A 110 -25.54 1.02 5.20
N GLU A 111 -24.92 1.75 6.13
CA GLU A 111 -25.63 2.64 7.07
C GLU A 111 -25.07 4.07 7.21
N ALA A 112 -23.87 4.37 6.69
CA ALA A 112 -23.29 5.71 6.84
C ALA A 112 -24.01 6.77 5.97
N PRO A 113 -24.54 7.87 6.55
CA PRO A 113 -25.17 8.94 5.77
C PRO A 113 -24.12 9.83 5.10
N GLY A 114 -24.14 9.88 3.77
CA GLY A 114 -23.34 10.80 2.96
C GLY A 114 -22.21 10.13 2.16
N PRO A 115 -21.49 10.90 1.32
CA PRO A 115 -20.51 10.35 0.38
C PRO A 115 -19.14 10.03 1.00
N PHE A 116 -18.94 10.28 2.30
CA PHE A 116 -17.66 10.13 2.99
C PHE A 116 -17.76 9.12 4.13
N PRO A 117 -16.70 8.34 4.40
CA PRO A 117 -16.70 7.41 5.52
C PRO A 117 -16.66 8.16 6.85
N SER A 118 -17.32 7.61 7.87
CA SER A 118 -17.26 8.12 9.25
C SER A 118 -15.86 8.04 9.86
N HIS A 119 -15.05 7.09 9.39
CA HIS A 119 -13.66 6.89 9.80
C HIS A 119 -12.77 6.62 8.59
N LEU A 120 -11.59 7.25 8.56
CA LEU A 120 -10.56 7.02 7.54
C LEU A 120 -9.35 6.36 8.19
N LEU A 121 -9.04 5.13 7.78
CA LEU A 121 -7.80 4.45 8.17
C LEU A 121 -6.75 4.61 7.07
N LEU A 122 -5.57 5.11 7.45
CA LEU A 122 -4.41 5.25 6.57
C LEU A 122 -3.31 4.27 6.97
N ARG A 123 -2.78 3.53 5.98
CA ARG A 123 -1.57 2.70 6.14
C ARG A 123 -0.41 3.37 5.41
N ARG A 124 0.74 3.43 6.07
CA ARG A 124 1.98 3.90 5.46
C ARG A 124 2.44 2.91 4.38
N GLU A 125 2.82 3.44 3.22
CA GLU A 125 3.47 2.67 2.17
C GLU A 125 4.90 2.24 2.58
N GLU A 126 5.31 1.06 2.14
CA GLU A 126 6.59 0.46 2.55
C GLU A 126 7.79 1.11 1.88
N PHE A 127 7.60 1.73 0.71
CA PHE A 127 8.68 2.44 0.04
C PHE A 127 9.00 3.76 0.75
N ALA A 128 10.28 4.12 0.75
CA ALA A 128 10.75 5.39 1.30
C ALA A 128 10.86 6.45 0.19
N LEU A 129 10.34 7.64 0.49
CA LEU A 129 10.59 8.82 -0.33
C LEU A 129 12.00 9.36 -0.08
N ARG A 130 12.62 9.95 -1.11
CA ARG A 130 13.94 10.62 -0.98
C ARG A 130 13.88 11.78 0.02
N TYR A 131 12.85 12.60 -0.10
CA TYR A 131 12.55 13.79 0.71
C TYR A 131 11.13 14.27 0.36
N GLY A 132 10.65 15.30 1.07
CA GLY A 132 9.40 16.00 0.81
C GLY A 132 9.47 16.89 -0.42
N GLU A 133 8.83 18.05 -0.39
CA GLU A 133 8.90 19.00 -1.50
C GLU A 133 10.32 19.53 -1.70
N ASN A 134 11.07 19.70 -0.60
CA ASN A 134 12.45 20.15 -0.60
C ASN A 134 13.38 19.16 0.14
N PRO A 135 14.69 19.11 -0.17
CA PRO A 135 15.62 18.11 0.40
C PRO A 135 15.73 18.09 1.93
N HIS A 136 15.43 19.21 2.60
CA HIS A 136 15.49 19.32 4.05
C HIS A 136 14.21 18.82 4.75
N GLN A 137 13.16 18.48 4.01
CA GLN A 137 11.87 18.05 4.54
C GLN A 137 11.77 16.52 4.49
N PRO A 138 11.47 15.82 5.59
CA PRO A 138 11.14 14.40 5.54
C PRO A 138 9.74 14.19 4.97
N ALA A 139 9.49 13.04 4.33
CA ALA A 139 8.17 12.67 3.82
C ALA A 139 7.92 11.16 3.84
N ALA A 140 6.64 10.79 3.88
CA ALA A 140 6.16 9.41 3.75
C ALA A 140 4.84 9.40 2.96
N ALA A 141 4.61 8.33 2.21
CA ALA A 141 3.36 8.08 1.51
C ALA A 141 2.43 7.20 2.36
N TYR A 142 1.14 7.46 2.28
CA TYR A 142 0.09 6.71 2.97
C TYR A 142 -1.03 6.42 1.99
N ARG A 143 -1.70 5.27 2.15
CA ARG A 143 -2.90 4.87 1.40
C ARG A 143 -4.07 4.57 2.33
N ALA A 144 -5.30 4.73 1.83
CA ALA A 144 -6.49 4.31 2.55
C ALA A 144 -6.58 2.77 2.65
N VAL A 145 -7.11 2.26 3.76
CA VAL A 145 -7.35 0.83 4.01
C VAL A 145 -8.84 0.55 3.82
N ALA A 146 -9.28 0.45 2.55
CA ALA A 146 -10.65 0.13 2.13
C ALA A 146 -11.77 1.11 2.63
N PRO A 147 -12.93 1.16 1.94
CA PRO A 147 -13.20 0.64 0.60
C PRO A 147 -12.56 1.56 -0.45
N ARG A 148 -12.17 0.98 -1.58
CA ARG A 148 -11.52 1.66 -2.72
C ARG A 148 -12.52 2.54 -3.50
N THR A 149 -13.26 3.43 -2.84
CA THR A 149 -14.50 4.00 -3.40
C THR A 149 -14.49 5.50 -3.65
N ASN A 150 -13.37 6.22 -3.46
CA ASN A 150 -13.39 7.68 -3.56
C ASN A 150 -12.20 8.33 -4.28
N GLY A 151 -11.49 7.62 -5.15
CA GLY A 151 -10.45 8.23 -6.00
C GLY A 151 -9.21 8.74 -5.26
N LEU A 152 -9.05 8.38 -3.98
CA LEU A 152 -7.89 8.71 -3.15
C LEU A 152 -6.87 7.54 -3.07
N ASP A 153 -6.79 6.71 -4.10
CA ASP A 153 -5.83 5.60 -4.17
C ASP A 153 -4.42 6.18 -4.39
N ALA A 154 -3.78 6.55 -3.29
CA ALA A 154 -2.55 7.33 -3.29
C ALA A 154 -1.44 6.74 -4.15
N THR A 155 -1.31 5.42 -4.28
CA THR A 155 -0.34 4.84 -5.21
C THR A 155 -0.67 3.37 -5.53
N GLY A 156 -1.49 3.11 -6.54
CA GLY A 156 -1.55 1.78 -7.20
C GLY A 156 -0.29 1.45 -8.02
N PHE A 157 0.76 2.27 -7.91
CA PHE A 157 1.96 2.17 -8.71
C PHE A 157 2.92 1.13 -8.18
N ARG A 158 3.50 0.34 -9.10
CA ARG A 158 4.66 -0.51 -8.83
C ARG A 158 5.85 0.03 -9.60
N GLN A 159 6.87 0.49 -8.87
CA GLN A 159 8.10 0.93 -9.51
C GLN A 159 8.84 -0.27 -10.13
N ILE A 160 8.98 -0.26 -11.46
CA ILE A 160 9.67 -1.33 -12.22
C ILE A 160 11.18 -1.08 -12.29
N LYS A 161 11.59 0.19 -12.37
CA LYS A 161 12.99 0.62 -12.53
C LYS A 161 13.19 2.03 -11.97
N GLY A 162 14.43 2.38 -11.67
CA GLY A 162 14.86 3.74 -11.33
C GLY A 162 15.22 3.91 -9.86
N ASP A 163 15.59 5.14 -9.50
CA ASP A 163 15.90 5.53 -8.13
C ASP A 163 14.63 5.71 -7.30
N ARG A 164 14.77 5.84 -5.98
CA ARG A 164 13.65 6.15 -5.08
C ARG A 164 12.92 7.42 -5.52
N LEU A 165 11.59 7.43 -5.40
CA LEU A 165 10.74 8.59 -5.72
C LEU A 165 10.91 9.73 -4.71
N SER A 166 10.78 10.98 -5.16
CA SER A 166 10.54 12.14 -4.28
C SER A 166 9.03 12.36 -4.05
N PHE A 167 8.67 13.25 -3.12
CA PHE A 167 7.27 13.70 -2.97
C PHE A 167 6.74 14.38 -4.24
N THR A 168 7.54 15.24 -4.88
CA THR A 168 7.14 15.91 -6.13
C THR A 168 6.95 14.93 -7.27
N ASN A 169 7.73 13.83 -7.29
CA ASN A 169 7.52 12.76 -8.26
C ASN A 169 6.13 12.14 -8.13
N LEU A 170 5.65 11.91 -6.90
CA LEU A 170 4.29 11.41 -6.68
C LEU A 170 3.23 12.40 -7.14
N LEU A 171 3.39 13.69 -6.83
CA LEU A 171 2.45 14.72 -7.29
C LEU A 171 2.37 14.78 -8.83
N ASP A 172 3.52 14.79 -9.51
CA ASP A 172 3.58 14.91 -10.96
C ASP A 172 2.98 13.68 -11.66
N ILE A 173 3.30 12.46 -11.17
CA ILE A 173 2.78 11.24 -11.81
C ILE A 173 1.30 11.02 -11.53
N THR A 174 0.81 11.32 -10.33
CA THR A 174 -0.63 11.26 -10.02
C THR A 174 -1.40 12.23 -10.90
N THR A 175 -0.94 13.48 -11.02
CA THR A 175 -1.55 14.48 -11.91
C THR A 175 -1.58 14.00 -13.37
N ALA A 176 -0.47 13.42 -13.85
CA ALA A 176 -0.40 12.93 -15.22
C ALA A 176 -1.34 11.74 -15.47
N VAL A 177 -1.45 10.82 -14.50
CA VAL A 177 -2.29 9.61 -14.60
C VAL A 177 -3.77 9.96 -14.52
N ASP A 178 -4.16 10.81 -13.58
CA ASP A 178 -5.54 11.30 -13.45
C ASP A 178 -5.98 11.98 -14.76
N LEU A 179 -5.10 12.81 -15.33
CA LEU A 179 -5.36 13.53 -16.56
C LEU A 179 -5.57 12.60 -17.77
N VAL A 180 -4.69 11.62 -18.01
CA VAL A 180 -4.90 10.68 -19.12
C VAL A 180 -6.10 9.75 -18.90
N GLY A 181 -6.51 9.56 -17.64
CA GLY A 181 -7.71 8.81 -17.25
C GLY A 181 -9.03 9.45 -17.72
N GLU A 182 -9.05 10.75 -17.99
CA GLU A 182 -10.22 11.46 -18.51
C GLU A 182 -10.51 11.13 -20.00
N PHE A 183 -9.53 10.57 -20.72
CA PHE A 183 -9.60 10.37 -22.17
C PHE A 183 -9.82 8.91 -22.54
N ARG A 184 -10.74 8.68 -23.49
CA ARG A 184 -10.99 7.35 -24.05
C ARG A 184 -10.02 6.96 -25.16
N LEU A 185 -9.56 7.91 -25.97
CA LEU A 185 -8.59 7.66 -27.05
C LEU A 185 -7.17 7.42 -26.48
N PRO A 186 -6.27 6.75 -27.21
CA PRO A 186 -4.84 6.73 -26.88
C PRO A 186 -4.33 8.15 -26.60
N THR A 187 -3.86 8.38 -25.38
CA THR A 187 -3.52 9.71 -24.86
C THR A 187 -2.24 9.65 -24.06
N ALA A 188 -1.42 10.69 -24.22
CA ALA A 188 -0.23 10.94 -23.43
C ALA A 188 -0.32 12.32 -22.76
N ALA A 189 0.14 12.43 -21.52
CA ALA A 189 0.29 13.67 -20.79
C ALA A 189 1.74 13.85 -20.32
N VAL A 190 2.20 15.10 -20.35
CA VAL A 190 3.52 15.55 -19.92
C VAL A 190 3.30 16.60 -18.84
N VAL A 191 3.71 16.28 -17.61
CA VAL A 191 3.47 17.10 -16.41
C VAL A 191 4.78 17.50 -15.76
N LYS A 192 4.84 18.73 -15.26
CA LYS A 192 5.95 19.23 -14.46
C LYS A 192 5.42 20.17 -13.39
N HIS A 193 5.80 19.94 -12.14
CA HIS A 193 5.32 20.74 -10.99
C HIS A 193 3.78 20.80 -10.92
N ALA A 194 3.15 19.62 -11.03
CA ALA A 194 1.70 19.42 -11.06
C ALA A 194 0.97 20.20 -12.16
N THR A 195 1.69 20.68 -13.18
CA THR A 195 1.13 21.46 -14.28
C THR A 195 1.36 20.74 -15.61
N PRO A 196 0.31 20.49 -16.40
CA PRO A 196 0.47 19.92 -17.74
C PRO A 196 1.20 20.90 -18.65
N CYS A 197 2.31 20.46 -19.25
CA CYS A 197 3.04 21.17 -20.29
C CYS A 197 2.82 20.56 -21.69
N GLY A 198 2.13 19.42 -21.76
CA GLY A 198 1.69 18.83 -23.01
C GLY A 198 0.65 17.73 -22.79
N VAL A 199 -0.38 17.69 -23.62
CA VAL A 199 -1.40 16.63 -23.64
C VAL A 199 -1.82 16.43 -25.08
N ALA A 200 -1.89 15.18 -25.52
CA ALA A 200 -2.42 14.89 -26.84
C ALA A 200 -3.08 13.52 -26.90
N SER A 201 -4.17 13.44 -27.66
CA SER A 201 -4.80 12.19 -28.09
C SER A 201 -4.58 11.97 -29.58
N ALA A 202 -4.49 10.70 -29.98
CA ALA A 202 -4.40 10.30 -31.38
C ALA A 202 -4.99 8.89 -31.58
N ASP A 203 -4.98 8.40 -32.83
CA ASP A 203 -5.44 7.04 -33.15
C ASP A 203 -4.49 5.95 -32.61
N ASP A 204 -3.22 6.29 -32.42
CA ASP A 204 -2.20 5.42 -31.83
C ASP A 204 -1.38 6.14 -30.75
N LEU A 205 -0.82 5.35 -29.83
CA LEU A 205 -0.12 5.89 -28.67
C LEU A 205 1.19 6.59 -29.02
N ALA A 206 1.91 6.12 -30.05
CA ALA A 206 3.18 6.72 -30.44
C ALA A 206 2.97 8.15 -30.98
N THR A 207 1.94 8.35 -31.81
CA THR A 207 1.55 9.67 -32.30
C THR A 207 1.07 10.59 -31.17
N ALA A 208 0.27 10.06 -30.23
CA ALA A 208 -0.18 10.83 -29.07
C ALA A 208 1.02 11.30 -28.23
N LEU A 209 1.96 10.40 -27.95
CA LEU A 209 3.16 10.71 -27.17
C LEU A 209 4.04 11.76 -27.86
N GLU A 210 4.31 11.57 -29.16
CA GLU A 210 5.11 12.52 -29.95
C GLU A 210 4.51 13.93 -29.92
N ARG A 211 3.19 14.06 -30.08
CA ARG A 211 2.47 15.33 -30.02
C ARG A 211 2.48 15.96 -28.64
N ALA A 212 2.23 15.19 -27.59
CA ALA A 212 2.23 15.68 -26.22
C ALA A 212 3.62 16.23 -25.85
N VAL A 213 4.67 15.47 -26.16
CA VAL A 213 6.07 15.85 -25.96
C VAL A 213 6.47 17.06 -26.81
N ALA A 214 5.91 17.25 -28.00
CA ALA A 214 6.19 18.41 -28.86
C ALA A 214 5.51 19.71 -28.44
N THR A 215 4.57 19.67 -27.48
CA THR A 215 3.76 20.84 -27.09
C THR A 215 4.62 21.96 -26.49
N ASP A 216 5.48 21.62 -25.52
CA ASP A 216 6.47 22.55 -24.96
C ASP A 216 7.86 21.88 -24.85
N PRO A 217 8.72 22.07 -25.87
CA PRO A 217 10.07 21.50 -25.89
C PRO A 217 11.01 21.99 -24.79
N VAL A 218 10.72 23.15 -24.19
CA VAL A 218 11.55 23.75 -23.13
C VAL A 218 11.13 23.21 -21.77
N ALA A 219 9.82 23.17 -21.49
CA ALA A 219 9.32 22.72 -20.20
C ALA A 219 9.46 21.20 -19.98
N ARG A 220 9.40 20.39 -21.05
CA ARG A 220 9.43 18.91 -20.99
C ARG A 220 10.70 18.29 -20.41
N TYR A 221 11.77 19.06 -20.19
CA TYR A 221 12.99 18.50 -19.61
C TYR A 221 12.77 18.15 -18.12
N GLY A 222 12.93 16.87 -17.77
CA GLY A 222 12.73 16.38 -16.40
C GLY A 222 11.27 16.36 -15.97
N CYS A 223 10.38 15.98 -16.89
CA CYS A 223 8.94 15.87 -16.64
C CYS A 223 8.54 14.45 -16.20
N ALA A 224 7.32 14.34 -15.67
CA ALA A 224 6.59 13.09 -15.59
C ALA A 224 5.74 12.92 -16.84
N ILE A 225 5.72 11.69 -17.38
CA ILE A 225 4.90 11.30 -18.52
C ILE A 225 3.96 10.19 -18.06
N ALA A 226 2.68 10.29 -18.41
CA ALA A 226 1.72 9.20 -18.26
C ALA A 226 1.03 8.91 -19.59
N VAL A 227 0.67 7.64 -19.80
CA VAL A 227 -0.14 7.18 -20.93
C VAL A 227 -1.30 6.31 -20.48
N ASN A 228 -2.40 6.30 -21.23
CA ASN A 228 -3.58 5.49 -20.90
C ASN A 228 -3.66 4.15 -21.67
N ARG A 229 -2.54 3.69 -22.24
CA ARG A 229 -2.42 2.42 -22.97
C ARG A 229 -1.07 1.76 -22.66
N PRO A 230 -0.97 0.43 -22.76
CA PRO A 230 0.30 -0.28 -22.56
C PRO A 230 1.40 0.27 -23.47
N VAL A 231 2.59 0.47 -22.90
CA VAL A 231 3.77 0.94 -23.60
C VAL A 231 4.54 -0.25 -24.18
N ASP A 232 4.90 -0.17 -25.46
CA ASP A 232 5.82 -1.11 -26.11
C ASP A 232 7.15 -0.44 -26.49
N ALA A 233 8.07 -1.22 -27.07
CA ALA A 233 9.38 -0.72 -27.48
C ALA A 233 9.29 0.39 -28.56
N GLY A 234 8.29 0.33 -29.45
CA GLY A 234 8.11 1.33 -30.50
C GLY A 234 7.66 2.68 -29.95
N VAL A 235 6.85 2.67 -28.89
CA VAL A 235 6.45 3.87 -28.14
C VAL A 235 7.64 4.45 -27.37
N LEU A 236 8.43 3.59 -26.70
CA LEU A 236 9.63 4.04 -25.97
C LEU A 236 10.68 4.69 -26.87
N ASP A 237 10.79 4.23 -28.12
CA ASP A 237 11.69 4.81 -29.10
C ASP A 237 11.41 6.29 -29.39
N ARG A 238 10.17 6.75 -29.18
CA ARG A 238 9.78 8.17 -29.31
C ARG A 238 10.32 9.05 -28.20
N LEU A 239 10.77 8.47 -27.09
CA LEU A 239 11.37 9.18 -25.96
C LEU A 239 12.89 9.30 -26.06
N LYS A 240 13.52 8.74 -27.10
CA LYS A 240 14.97 8.81 -27.29
C LYS A 240 15.44 10.28 -27.36
N GLY A 241 16.42 10.61 -26.53
CA GLY A 241 16.99 11.96 -26.45
C GLY A 241 16.21 12.94 -25.57
N ILE A 242 15.14 12.49 -24.91
CA ILE A 242 14.38 13.29 -23.94
C ILE A 242 14.72 12.81 -22.54
N TYR A 243 15.06 13.74 -21.65
CA TYR A 243 15.23 13.43 -20.24
C TYR A 243 13.85 13.40 -19.57
N VAL A 244 13.43 12.20 -19.19
CA VAL A 244 12.16 11.91 -18.52
C VAL A 244 12.46 11.46 -17.09
N ASP A 245 11.83 12.09 -16.10
CA ASP A 245 12.03 11.74 -14.69
C ASP A 245 11.14 10.55 -14.29
N LEU A 246 9.89 10.51 -14.80
CA LEU A 246 8.93 9.44 -14.54
C LEU A 246 8.15 9.05 -15.81
N LEU A 247 7.87 7.76 -15.95
CA LEU A 247 6.99 7.21 -16.99
C LEU A 247 6.02 6.22 -16.34
N SER A 248 4.71 6.42 -16.55
CA SER A 248 3.64 5.51 -16.15
C SER A 248 2.77 5.08 -17.33
#